data_AF-A0A4P9W7S7-F1
#
_entry.id   AF-A0A4P9W7S7-F1
#
_cell.length_a   1.000
_cell.length_b   1.000
_cell.length_c   1.000
_cell.angle_alpha   90.00
_cell.angle_beta   90.00
_cell.angle_gamma   90.00
#
_symmetry.space_group_name_H-M   'P 1'
#
loop_
_entity.id
_entity.type
_entity.pdbx_description
1 polymer ?
#
loop_
_entity_poly.entity_id
_entity_poly.type
_entity_poly.pdbx_seq_one_letter_code
_entity_poly.pdbx_strand_id
1 'polypeptide(L)' 'MPIPVSFSWSHPAQESVIVTGNFDDWSKSLPLEKVGEKWVGVREFDDGQELLYKFVVDGVWR' A
#
# COMPACT_ATOMS: atom_id res chain seq x y z
N MET A 1 -16.01 -12.12 -4.73
CA MET A 1 -14.75 -12.62 -5.34
C MET A 1 -13.65 -11.65 -4.93
N PRO A 2 -12.46 -12.11 -4.54
CA PRO A 2 -11.37 -11.20 -4.20
C PRO A 2 -10.98 -10.37 -5.43
N ILE A 3 -10.87 -9.07 -5.26
CA ILE A 3 -10.38 -8.14 -6.28
C ILE A 3 -8.89 -7.87 -6.03
N PRO A 4 -7.99 -8.21 -6.97
CA PRO A 4 -6.60 -7.83 -6.85
C PRO A 4 -6.45 -6.34 -7.13
N VAL A 5 -5.98 -5.59 -6.15
CA VAL A 5 -5.68 -4.16 -6.28
C VAL A 5 -4.17 -3.98 -6.23
N SER A 6 -3.65 -3.34 -7.26
CA SER A 6 -2.24 -3.01 -7.40
C SER A 6 -1.98 -1.56 -6.98
N PHE A 7 -1.14 -1.40 -5.98
CA PHE A 7 -0.64 -0.11 -5.53
C PHE A 7 0.72 0.14 -6.18
N SER A 8 0.86 1.30 -6.82
CA SER A 8 2.13 1.74 -7.37
C SER A 8 2.45 3.15 -6.88
N TRP A 9 3.66 3.32 -6.36
CA TRP A 9 4.16 4.59 -5.84
C TRP A 9 5.44 4.95 -6.58
N SER A 10 5.34 5.96 -7.45
CA SER A 10 6.44 6.38 -8.33
C SER A 10 7.27 7.55 -7.76
N HIS A 11 7.06 7.94 -6.50
CA HIS A 11 7.82 9.01 -5.86
C HIS A 11 9.03 8.46 -5.09
N PRO A 12 10.10 9.25 -4.94
CA PRO A 12 11.25 8.86 -4.14
C PRO A 12 10.82 8.65 -2.68
N ALA A 13 11.07 7.44 -2.19
CA ALA A 13 11.05 7.08 -0.77
C ALA A 13 12.49 6.79 -0.35
N GLN A 14 12.88 7.24 0.84
CA GLN A 14 14.25 7.12 1.34
C GLN A 14 14.56 5.70 1.82
N GLU A 15 13.57 4.98 2.34
CA GLU A 15 13.78 3.76 3.13
C GLU A 15 12.71 2.71 2.84
N SER A 16 11.43 3.03 3.01
CA SER A 16 10.33 2.07 2.78
C SER A 16 8.99 2.74 2.49
N VAL A 17 8.17 2.11 1.65
CA VAL A 17 6.78 2.52 1.44
C VAL A 17 5.86 1.41 1.91
N ILE A 18 4.93 1.75 2.79
CA ILE A 18 3.97 0.81 3.35
C ILE A 18 2.57 1.34 3.06
N VAL A 19 1.72 0.50 2.49
CA VAL A 19 0.30 0.80 2.35
C VAL A 19 -0.42 0.27 3.59
N THR A 20 -1.23 1.12 4.17
CA THR A 20 -2.07 0.75 5.29
C THR A 20 -3.47 1.29 5.09
N GLY A 21 -4.46 0.70 5.72
CA GLY A 21 -5.84 1.09 5.49
C GLY A 21 -6.82 0.43 6.42
N ASN A 22 -8.10 0.68 6.17
CA ASN A 22 -9.20 0.13 6.95
C ASN A 22 -9.28 -1.41 6.85
N PHE A 23 -8.81 -1.98 5.74
CA PHE A 23 -8.70 -3.43 5.52
C PHE A 23 -7.74 -4.14 6.48
N ASP A 24 -6.92 -3.38 7.22
CA ASP A 24 -5.85 -3.89 8.06
C ASP A 24 -5.76 -3.13 9.39
N ASP A 25 -6.83 -2.42 9.77
CA ASP A 25 -6.89 -1.62 11.00
C ASP A 25 -5.72 -0.63 11.14
N TRP A 26 -5.26 -0.06 10.02
CA TRP A 26 -4.11 0.86 9.98
C TRP A 26 -2.79 0.27 10.53
N SER A 27 -2.66 -1.06 10.53
CA SER A 27 -1.54 -1.79 11.16
C SER A 27 -0.25 -1.85 10.33
N LYS A 28 -0.22 -1.24 9.14
CA LYS A 28 0.93 -1.17 8.22
C LYS A 28 1.40 -2.55 7.75
N SER A 29 0.48 -3.46 7.42
CA SER A 29 0.86 -4.81 7.00
C SER A 29 1.23 -4.97 5.52
N LEU A 30 1.07 -3.95 4.67
CA LEU A 30 1.38 -4.07 3.24
C LEU A 30 2.63 -3.26 2.83
N PRO A 31 3.84 -3.75 3.11
CA PRO A 31 5.05 -3.14 2.56
C PRO A 31 5.04 -3.27 1.03
N LEU A 32 5.35 -2.18 0.33
CA LEU A 32 5.59 -2.20 -1.10
C LEU A 32 7.02 -2.68 -1.36
N GLU A 33 7.20 -3.40 -2.45
CA GLU A 33 8.52 -3.80 -2.93
C GLU A 33 9.07 -2.76 -3.89
N LYS A 34 10.35 -2.42 -3.73
CA LYS A 34 11.04 -1.49 -4.64
C LYS A 34 11.40 -2.21 -5.93
N VAL A 35 10.72 -1.85 -7.01
CA VAL A 35 10.96 -2.34 -8.36
C VAL A 35 11.56 -1.21 -9.19
N GLY A 36 12.90 -1.19 -9.27
CA GLY A 36 13.66 -0.14 -9.95
C GLY A 36 13.55 1.21 -9.23
N GLU A 37 12.86 2.16 -9.85
CA GLU A 37 12.60 3.51 -9.30
C GLU A 37 11.20 3.67 -8.70
N LYS A 38 10.38 2.61 -8.72
CA LYS A 38 9.00 2.63 -8.23
C LYS A 38 8.80 1.60 -7.13
N TRP A 39 7.80 1.83 -6.30
CA TRP A 39 7.37 0.89 -5.28
C TRP A 39 6.06 0.26 -5.72
N VAL A 40 5.98 -1.06 -5.69
CA VAL A 40 4.85 -1.83 -6.20
C VAL A 40 4.44 -2.86 -5.17
N GLY A 41 3.13 -3.03 -4.98
CA GLY A 41 2.58 -4.03 -4.08
C GLY A 41 1.15 -4.36 -4.49
N VAL A 42 0.77 -5.62 -4.33
CA VAL A 42 -0.54 -6.13 -4.73
C VAL A 42 -1.20 -6.74 -3.50
N ARG A 43 -2.46 -6.39 -3.26
CA ARG A 43 -3.28 -7.06 -2.25
C ARG A 43 -4.62 -7.42 -2.85
N GLU A 44 -5.14 -8.56 -2.42
CA GLU A 44 -6.51 -8.96 -2.70
C GLU A 44 -7.44 -8.38 -1.63
N PHE A 45 -8.54 -7.76 -2.07
CA PHE A 45 -9.59 -7.23 -1.20
C PHE A 45 -10.91 -7.92 -1.47
N ASP A 46 -11.76 -8.01 -0.44
CA ASP A 46 -13.13 -8.46 -0.63
C ASP A 46 -13.96 -7.40 -1.35
N ASP A 47 -14.75 -7.86 -2.31
CA ASP A 47 -15.69 -7.04 -3.07
C ASP A 47 -16.77 -6.45 -2.15
N GLY A 48 -17.05 -5.14 -2.30
CA GLY A 48 -18.13 -4.44 -1.59
C GLY A 48 -17.75 -3.71 -0.29
N GLN A 49 -16.47 -3.64 0.10
CA GLN A 49 -16.04 -2.84 1.25
C GLN A 49 -15.43 -1.49 0.83
N GLU A 50 -15.67 -0.45 1.64
CA GLU A 50 -15.01 0.85 1.48
C GLU A 50 -13.50 0.71 1.74
N LEU A 51 -12.73 0.68 0.65
CA LEU A 51 -11.29 0.54 0.69
C LEU A 51 -10.63 1.89 0.98
N LEU A 52 -10.51 2.24 2.26
CA LEU A 52 -9.66 3.34 2.71
C LEU A 52 -8.22 2.86 2.81
N TYR A 53 -7.31 3.54 2.13
CA TYR A 53 -5.88 3.27 2.19
C TYR A 53 -5.07 4.57 2.25
N LYS A 54 -3.85 4.47 2.75
CA LYS A 54 -2.88 5.57 2.84
C LYS A 54 -1.46 5.04 2.72
N PHE A 55 -0.58 5.86 2.16
CA PHE A 55 0.82 5.51 2.00
C PHE A 55 1.61 6.06 3.19
N VAL A 56 2.40 5.19 3.83
CA VAL A 56 3.39 5.56 4.84
C VAL A 56 4.75 5.41 4.19
N VAL A 57 5.36 6.54 3.87
CA VAL A 57 6.68 6.65 3.23
C VAL A 57 7.66 7.05 4.31
N ASP A 58 8.63 6.20 4.65
CA ASP A 58 9.67 6.48 5.66
C ASP A 58 9.13 6.84 7.04
N GLY A 59 8.03 6.20 7.44
CA GLY A 59 7.32 6.53 8.68
C GLY A 59 6.48 7.81 8.62
N VAL A 60 6.45 8.51 7.48
CA VAL A 60 5.64 9.71 7.24
C VAL A 60 4.41 9.36 6.43
N TRP A 61 3.25 9.82 6.89
CA TRP A 61 1.98 9.60 6.22
C TRP A 61 1.81 10.55 5.03
N ARG A 62 1.62 10.01 3.82
CA ARG A 62 1.39 10.76 2.57
C ARG A 62 0.10 10.34 1.87
#